data_AF-A0A8D5U4K1-F1
#
_entry.id   AF-A0A8D5U4K1-F1
#
_cell.length_a   1.000
_cell.length_b   1.000
_cell.length_c   1.000
_cell.angle_alpha   90.00
_cell.angle_beta   90.00
_cell.angle_gamma   90.00
#
_symmetry.space_group_name_H-M   'P 1'
#
loop_
_entity.id
_entity.type
_entity.pdbx_description
1 polymer ?
#
loop_
_entity_poly.entity_id
_entity_poly.type
_entity_poly.pdbx_seq_one_letter_code
_entity_poly.pdbx_strand_id
1 'polypeptide(L)'
;MYRYTYLYVNKEFYERLLKAENKYDRLDGWKKADILYNAIDLRSLKRYFLELLKDEDIDVALHAWQMLPQLIKLGVIDKGDYDEKELARALREGDINAWWIAYDLWKEGVVTIDLLKSNIQYFEKALRGDPYTRISSWSLLPYFLEIGLVEKPSDDYLNELLDQPLNIHIKLNVVYLILELKEKGVINKINVKGIKEVMQDPNFKTLSEAYEKDWRKAAQYVESIN
;
A
#
# COMPACT_ATOMS: atom_id res chain seq x y z
N MET A 1 25.82 -29.96 -3.83
CA MET A 1 25.99 -29.87 -2.36
C MET A 1 26.39 -28.43 -2.05
N TYR A 2 25.41 -27.56 -1.82
CA TYR A 2 25.68 -26.15 -1.52
C TYR A 2 26.09 -26.02 -0.06
N ARG A 3 27.33 -25.57 0.18
CA ARG A 3 27.83 -25.21 1.52
C ARG A 3 27.10 -23.94 1.94
N TYR A 4 26.22 -24.05 2.93
CA TYR A 4 25.79 -22.90 3.72
C TYR A 4 26.99 -22.43 4.52
N THR A 5 27.63 -21.35 4.07
CA THR A 5 28.54 -20.56 4.90
C THR A 5 27.71 -20.01 6.04
N TYR A 6 27.91 -20.53 7.25
CA TYR A 6 27.37 -19.95 8.47
C TYR A 6 27.92 -18.52 8.59
N LEU A 7 27.10 -17.53 8.24
CA LEU A 7 27.37 -16.13 8.58
C LEU A 7 27.51 -16.07 10.10
N TYR A 8 28.66 -15.61 10.58
CA TYR A 8 28.87 -15.38 12.01
C TYR A 8 27.97 -14.21 12.44
N VAL A 9 26.80 -14.54 12.97
CA VAL A 9 25.88 -13.55 13.53
C VAL A 9 26.51 -13.00 14.81
N ASN A 10 26.80 -11.70 14.83
CA ASN A 10 27.17 -11.03 16.07
C ASN A 10 25.92 -10.90 16.96
N LYS A 11 25.69 -11.94 17.76
CA LYS A 11 24.49 -12.08 18.59
C LYS A 11 24.25 -10.86 19.49
N GLU A 12 25.28 -10.40 20.18
CA GLU A 12 25.18 -9.30 21.13
C GLU A 12 24.80 -7.97 20.45
N PHE A 13 25.37 -7.71 19.26
CA PHE A 13 24.99 -6.56 18.45
C PHE A 13 23.50 -6.59 18.06
N TYR A 14 23.03 -7.73 17.55
CA TYR A 14 21.64 -7.84 17.08
C TYR A 14 20.63 -7.87 18.23
N GLU A 15 20.95 -8.47 19.37
CA GLU A 15 20.11 -8.39 20.57
C GLU A 15 19.96 -6.95 21.05
N ARG A 16 21.03 -6.14 21.00
CA ARG A 16 20.94 -4.70 21.28
C ARG A 16 20.06 -3.99 20.27
N LEU A 17 20.21 -4.31 18.98
CA LEU A 17 19.43 -3.68 17.90
C LEU A 17 17.93 -3.97 18.05
N LEU A 18 17.55 -5.22 18.33
CA LEU A 18 16.15 -5.66 18.55
C LEU A 18 15.45 -4.97 19.74
N LYS A 19 16.23 -4.37 20.66
CA LYS A 19 15.77 -3.67 21.86
C LYS A 19 16.08 -2.17 21.83
N ALA A 20 16.56 -1.64 20.70
CA ALA A 20 17.07 -0.28 20.62
C ALA A 20 16.00 0.74 21.04
N GLU A 21 16.39 1.80 21.74
CA GLU A 21 15.49 2.92 22.05
C GLU A 21 15.09 3.69 20.80
N ASN A 22 16.04 3.81 19.84
CA ASN A 22 15.73 4.31 18.52
C ASN A 22 14.83 3.31 17.77
N LYS A 23 13.63 3.76 17.41
CA LYS A 23 12.59 2.94 16.78
C LYS A 23 13.00 2.43 15.39
N TYR A 24 13.74 3.22 14.62
CA TYR A 24 14.23 2.86 13.30
C TYR A 24 15.33 1.79 13.37
N ASP A 25 16.28 1.94 14.29
CA ASP A 25 17.27 0.90 14.58
C ASP A 25 16.57 -0.40 15.01
N ARG A 26 15.53 -0.28 15.85
CA ARG A 26 14.74 -1.43 16.30
C ARG A 26 14.03 -2.12 15.14
N LEU A 27 13.35 -1.37 14.27
CA LEU A 27 12.72 -1.89 13.05
C LEU A 27 13.74 -2.62 12.17
N ASP A 28 14.92 -2.04 11.97
CA ASP A 28 16.01 -2.64 11.21
C ASP A 28 16.50 -3.96 11.80
N GLY A 29 16.51 -4.08 13.13
CA GLY A 29 16.77 -5.34 13.83
C GLY A 29 15.71 -6.39 13.53
N TRP A 30 14.44 -6.05 13.71
CA TRP A 30 13.32 -6.97 13.50
C TRP A 30 13.16 -7.38 12.04
N LYS A 31 13.55 -6.53 11.08
CA LYS A 31 13.50 -6.81 9.64
C LYS A 31 14.41 -7.99 9.24
N LYS A 32 15.37 -8.33 10.12
CA LYS A 32 16.32 -9.42 9.95
C LYS A 32 15.90 -10.69 10.71
N ALA A 33 14.65 -10.79 11.17
CA ALA A 33 14.19 -11.92 11.98
C ALA A 33 14.38 -13.29 11.31
N ASP A 34 14.23 -13.38 9.98
CA ASP A 34 14.44 -14.60 9.19
C ASP A 34 15.87 -15.13 9.21
N ILE A 35 16.87 -14.28 9.40
CA ILE A 35 18.26 -14.71 9.55
C ILE A 35 18.65 -14.85 11.02
N LEU A 36 17.96 -14.15 11.94
CA LEU A 36 18.28 -14.14 13.36
C LEU A 36 17.58 -15.23 14.17
N TYR A 37 16.45 -15.79 13.72
CA TYR A 37 15.62 -16.71 14.54
C TYR A 37 16.33 -17.99 14.98
N ASN A 38 17.38 -18.42 14.25
CA ASN A 38 18.20 -19.58 14.62
C ASN A 38 19.33 -19.24 15.61
N ALA A 39 19.67 -17.96 15.78
CA ALA A 39 20.79 -17.50 16.61
C ALA A 39 20.34 -16.78 17.89
N ILE A 40 19.14 -16.19 17.86
CA ILE A 40 18.57 -15.38 18.94
C ILE A 40 17.18 -15.95 19.28
N ASP A 41 16.88 -16.07 20.57
CA ASP A 41 15.54 -16.35 21.04
C ASP A 41 14.65 -15.10 20.87
N LEU A 42 14.14 -14.91 19.66
CA LEU A 42 13.29 -13.76 19.32
C LEU A 42 11.98 -13.75 20.10
N ARG A 43 11.46 -14.92 20.51
CA ARG A 43 10.24 -15.01 21.33
C ARG A 43 10.44 -14.33 22.68
N SER A 44 11.60 -14.47 23.30
CA SER A 44 11.94 -13.78 24.55
C SER A 44 11.99 -12.24 24.41
N LEU A 45 12.15 -11.74 23.19
CA LEU A 45 12.28 -10.31 22.88
C LEU A 45 11.00 -9.71 22.27
N LYS A 46 9.97 -10.51 21.98
CA LYS A 46 8.79 -10.08 21.19
C LYS A 46 8.09 -8.84 21.74
N ARG A 47 8.16 -8.59 23.07
CA ARG A 47 7.60 -7.38 23.69
C ARG A 47 8.11 -6.08 23.04
N TYR A 48 9.39 -6.04 22.67
CA TYR A 48 10.01 -4.86 22.06
C TYR A 48 9.49 -4.59 20.64
N PHE A 49 9.08 -5.64 19.94
CA PHE A 49 8.40 -5.51 18.66
C PHE A 49 6.94 -5.09 18.84
N LEU A 50 6.23 -5.69 19.80
CA LEU A 50 4.81 -5.37 20.05
C LEU A 50 4.61 -3.90 20.46
N GLU A 51 5.60 -3.28 21.09
CA GLU A 51 5.63 -1.83 21.32
C GLU A 51 5.61 -1.03 20.01
N LEU A 52 6.32 -1.48 18.96
CA LEU A 52 6.35 -0.79 17.67
C LEU A 52 4.98 -0.79 16.97
N LEU A 53 4.17 -1.85 17.12
CA LEU A 53 2.82 -1.92 16.54
C LEU A 53 1.88 -0.82 17.07
N LYS A 54 2.22 -0.26 18.24
CA LYS A 54 1.45 0.75 18.98
C LYS A 54 2.16 2.10 19.03
N ASP A 55 3.20 2.27 18.22
CA ASP A 55 3.98 3.49 18.24
C ASP A 55 3.11 4.71 17.89
N GLU A 56 3.39 5.85 18.52
CA GLU A 56 2.69 7.11 18.24
C GLU A 56 2.95 7.61 16.81
N ASP A 57 4.14 7.33 16.29
CA ASP A 57 4.52 7.57 14.90
C ASP A 57 3.85 6.52 14.00
N ILE A 58 2.90 6.97 13.18
CA ILE A 58 2.11 6.10 12.30
C ILE A 58 3.02 5.35 11.33
N ASP A 59 4.09 5.97 10.84
CA ASP A 59 4.99 5.34 9.88
C ASP A 59 5.77 4.22 10.55
N VAL A 60 6.28 4.45 11.76
CA VAL A 60 6.94 3.40 12.56
C VAL A 60 5.99 2.23 12.81
N ALA A 61 4.76 2.52 13.22
CA ALA A 61 3.76 1.49 13.47
C ALA A 61 3.43 0.69 12.20
N LEU A 62 3.21 1.36 11.06
CA LEU A 62 2.90 0.71 9.79
C LEU A 62 4.04 -0.20 9.31
N HIS A 63 5.30 0.22 9.45
CA HIS A 63 6.45 -0.63 9.12
C HIS A 63 6.48 -1.88 10.00
N ALA A 64 6.18 -1.75 11.29
CA ALA A 64 6.06 -2.91 12.18
C ALA A 64 4.90 -3.82 11.74
N TRP A 65 3.73 -3.27 11.43
CA TRP A 65 2.59 -4.03 10.92
C TRP A 65 2.92 -4.83 9.66
N GLN A 66 3.65 -4.25 8.70
CA GLN A 66 4.11 -4.96 7.49
C GLN A 66 5.02 -6.16 7.77
N MET A 67 5.74 -6.16 8.90
CA MET A 67 6.66 -7.23 9.29
C MET A 67 5.96 -8.35 10.05
N LEU A 68 4.76 -8.09 10.57
CA LEU A 68 4.00 -9.02 11.40
C LEU A 68 3.74 -10.39 10.75
N PRO A 69 3.37 -10.51 9.46
CA PRO A 69 3.14 -11.82 8.86
C PRO A 69 4.38 -12.72 8.86
N GLN A 70 5.55 -12.15 8.61
CA GLN A 70 6.82 -12.88 8.67
C GLN A 70 7.10 -13.38 10.09
N LEU A 71 6.87 -12.55 11.11
CA LEU A 71 7.08 -12.93 12.50
C LEU A 71 6.09 -13.99 12.98
N ILE A 72 4.85 -13.97 12.48
CA ILE A 72 3.86 -15.04 12.70
C ILE A 72 4.33 -16.34 12.04
N LYS A 73 4.79 -16.28 10.79
CA LYS A 73 5.30 -17.45 10.07
C LYS A 73 6.51 -18.10 10.76
N LEU A 74 7.37 -17.29 11.37
CA LEU A 74 8.51 -17.76 12.19
C LEU A 74 8.08 -18.26 13.58
N GLY A 75 6.80 -18.11 13.95
CA GLY A 75 6.27 -18.40 15.28
C GLY A 75 6.82 -17.48 16.37
N VAL A 76 7.38 -16.32 16.02
CA VAL A 76 7.87 -15.35 17.02
C VAL A 76 6.70 -14.65 17.70
N ILE A 77 5.62 -14.42 16.94
CA ILE A 77 4.40 -13.74 17.37
C ILE A 77 3.21 -14.63 17.05
N ASP A 78 2.25 -14.69 17.96
CA ASP A 78 0.99 -15.40 17.80
C ASP A 78 -0.18 -14.40 17.64
N LYS A 79 -1.32 -14.85 17.08
CA LYS A 79 -2.51 -13.99 16.87
C LYS A 79 -3.06 -13.36 18.15
N GLY A 80 -2.78 -13.94 19.32
CA GLY A 80 -3.18 -13.39 20.62
C GLY A 80 -2.23 -12.34 21.19
N ASP A 81 -1.09 -12.07 20.54
CA ASP A 81 -0.08 -11.13 21.04
C ASP A 81 -0.35 -9.67 20.63
N TYR A 82 -1.16 -9.44 19.60
CA TYR A 82 -1.47 -8.10 19.08
C TYR A 82 -2.98 -7.85 19.04
N ASP A 83 -3.35 -6.57 19.09
CA ASP A 83 -4.73 -6.12 18.89
C ASP A 83 -4.80 -5.39 17.54
N GLU A 84 -5.59 -5.93 16.62
CA GLU A 84 -5.77 -5.34 15.29
C GLU A 84 -6.40 -3.94 15.33
N LYS A 85 -7.05 -3.56 16.45
CA LYS A 85 -7.57 -2.20 16.65
C LYS A 85 -6.47 -1.15 16.68
N GLU A 86 -5.23 -1.53 17.00
CA GLU A 86 -4.10 -0.59 16.99
C GLU A 86 -3.76 -0.15 15.55
N LEU A 87 -4.01 -1.00 14.54
CA LEU A 87 -3.89 -0.63 13.12
C LEU A 87 -5.00 0.36 12.69
N ALA A 88 -6.16 0.36 13.36
CA ALA A 88 -7.28 1.22 12.98
C ALA A 88 -6.90 2.70 12.99
N ARG A 89 -6.00 3.14 13.87
CA ARG A 89 -5.52 4.53 13.88
C ARG A 89 -4.86 4.90 12.55
N ALA A 90 -4.00 4.05 12.01
CA ALA A 90 -3.35 4.28 10.73
C ALA A 90 -4.36 4.35 9.57
N LEU A 91 -5.45 3.57 9.61
CA LEU A 91 -6.51 3.65 8.60
C LEU A 91 -7.28 4.98 8.62
N ARG A 92 -7.36 5.62 9.79
CA ARG A 92 -8.11 6.88 10.00
C ARG A 92 -7.27 8.13 9.77
N GLU A 93 -6.02 8.09 10.22
CA GLU A 93 -5.15 9.26 10.35
C GLU A 93 -3.91 9.17 9.45
N GLY A 94 -3.53 7.97 9.03
CA GLY A 94 -2.40 7.75 8.15
C GLY A 94 -2.71 8.08 6.70
N ASP A 95 -1.68 7.96 5.87
CA ASP A 95 -1.86 8.07 4.43
C ASP A 95 -2.60 6.83 3.85
N ILE A 96 -2.89 6.89 2.56
CA ILE A 96 -3.56 5.80 1.85
C ILE A 96 -2.76 4.49 1.79
N ASN A 97 -1.46 4.50 2.07
CA ASN A 97 -0.64 3.27 2.12
C ASN A 97 -1.03 2.40 3.32
N ALA A 98 -1.58 2.98 4.39
CA ALA A 98 -2.16 2.21 5.49
C ALA A 98 -3.24 1.22 5.01
N TRP A 99 -4.03 1.61 4.00
CA TRP A 99 -5.07 0.75 3.42
C TRP A 99 -4.50 -0.36 2.53
N TRP A 100 -3.42 -0.11 1.81
CA TRP A 100 -2.68 -1.15 1.09
C TRP A 100 -2.13 -2.20 2.06
N ILE A 101 -1.49 -1.76 3.14
CA ILE A 101 -0.95 -2.64 4.17
C ILE A 101 -2.07 -3.46 4.81
N ALA A 102 -3.18 -2.83 5.20
CA ALA A 102 -4.29 -3.55 5.82
C ALA A 102 -4.95 -4.56 4.87
N TYR A 103 -5.02 -4.27 3.56
CA TYR A 103 -5.48 -5.22 2.56
C TYR A 103 -4.57 -6.45 2.48
N ASP A 104 -3.26 -6.26 2.43
CA ASP A 104 -2.29 -7.35 2.39
C ASP A 104 -2.35 -8.18 3.68
N LEU A 105 -2.40 -7.52 4.84
CA LEU A 105 -2.55 -8.19 6.14
C LEU A 105 -3.85 -8.98 6.25
N TRP A 106 -4.95 -8.49 5.68
CA TRP A 106 -6.22 -9.23 5.62
C TRP A 106 -6.07 -10.46 4.71
N LYS A 107 -5.43 -10.30 3.55
CA LYS A 107 -5.15 -11.39 2.60
C LYS A 107 -4.30 -12.49 3.24
N GLU A 108 -3.36 -12.12 4.10
CA GLU A 108 -2.52 -13.05 4.86
C GLU A 108 -3.19 -13.59 6.14
N GLY A 109 -4.43 -13.19 6.44
CA GLY A 109 -5.19 -13.65 7.62
C GLY A 109 -4.72 -13.08 8.95
N VAL A 110 -3.85 -12.07 8.91
CA VAL A 110 -3.28 -11.38 10.08
C VAL A 110 -4.33 -10.49 10.73
N VAL A 111 -5.10 -9.75 9.94
CA VAL A 111 -6.23 -8.94 10.41
C VAL A 111 -7.56 -9.43 9.84
N THR A 112 -8.66 -9.10 10.50
CA THR A 112 -10.01 -9.45 10.04
C THR A 112 -10.54 -8.44 9.03
N ILE A 113 -11.53 -8.87 8.23
CA ILE A 113 -12.25 -7.94 7.35
C ILE A 113 -13.09 -6.93 8.15
N ASP A 114 -13.47 -7.26 9.39
CA ASP A 114 -14.28 -6.38 10.25
C ASP A 114 -13.50 -5.13 10.67
N LEU A 115 -12.18 -5.25 10.83
CA LEU A 115 -11.30 -4.08 11.01
C LEU A 115 -11.44 -3.10 9.85
N LEU A 116 -11.37 -3.60 8.61
CA LEU A 116 -11.45 -2.76 7.41
C LEU A 116 -12.85 -2.16 7.27
N LYS A 117 -13.91 -2.98 7.45
CA LYS A 117 -15.31 -2.54 7.38
C LYS A 117 -15.64 -1.44 8.39
N SER A 118 -15.18 -1.57 9.63
CA SER A 118 -15.46 -0.59 10.69
C SER A 118 -14.78 0.77 10.47
N ASN A 119 -13.81 0.86 9.56
CA ASN A 119 -13.10 2.10 9.20
C ASN A 119 -13.36 2.54 7.75
N ILE A 120 -14.29 1.91 7.02
CA ILE A 120 -14.38 2.06 5.57
C ILE A 120 -14.67 3.48 5.08
N GLN A 121 -15.41 4.26 5.88
CA GLN A 121 -15.72 5.65 5.61
C GLN A 121 -14.48 6.53 5.35
N TYR A 122 -13.31 6.19 5.91
CA TYR A 122 -12.07 6.93 5.71
C TYR A 122 -11.47 6.65 4.32
N PHE A 123 -11.54 5.40 3.84
CA PHE A 123 -11.19 5.06 2.46
C PHE A 123 -12.16 5.72 1.46
N GLU A 124 -13.46 5.70 1.71
CA GLU A 124 -14.45 6.34 0.84
C GLU A 124 -14.23 7.85 0.71
N LYS A 125 -13.79 8.49 1.79
CA LYS A 125 -13.35 9.89 1.76
C LYS A 125 -12.09 10.08 0.90
N ALA A 126 -11.14 9.15 0.96
CA ALA A 126 -9.90 9.18 0.20
C ALA A 126 -10.12 9.09 -1.33
N LEU A 127 -11.21 8.46 -1.80
CA LEU A 127 -11.63 8.48 -3.21
C LEU A 127 -11.94 9.88 -3.75
N ARG A 128 -12.13 10.87 -2.87
CA ARG A 128 -12.35 12.29 -3.18
C ARG A 128 -11.21 13.19 -2.70
N GLY A 129 -10.10 12.61 -2.23
CA GLY A 129 -8.98 13.32 -1.61
C GLY A 129 -8.21 14.23 -2.58
N ASP A 130 -7.05 14.70 -2.11
CA ASP A 130 -6.08 15.38 -2.96
C ASP A 130 -5.62 14.46 -4.11
N PRO A 131 -5.01 15.00 -5.18
CA PRO A 131 -4.67 14.20 -6.37
C PRO A 131 -3.89 12.92 -6.09
N TYR A 132 -2.92 12.94 -5.17
CA TYR A 132 -2.10 11.75 -4.89
C TYR A 132 -2.89 10.71 -4.11
N THR A 133 -3.55 11.13 -3.02
CA THR A 133 -4.44 10.25 -2.24
C THR A 133 -5.52 9.64 -3.11
N ARG A 134 -6.11 10.46 -4.00
CA ARG A 134 -7.17 10.03 -4.93
C ARG A 134 -6.64 8.97 -5.90
N ILE A 135 -5.52 9.20 -6.58
CA ILE A 135 -4.92 8.23 -7.51
C ILE A 135 -4.66 6.89 -6.81
N SER A 136 -4.04 6.92 -5.63
CA SER A 136 -3.76 5.69 -4.87
C SER A 136 -5.02 4.98 -4.40
N SER A 137 -6.03 5.72 -3.94
CA SER A 137 -7.32 5.14 -3.50
C SER A 137 -8.07 4.48 -4.66
N TRP A 138 -8.09 5.13 -5.82
CA TRP A 138 -8.69 4.58 -7.03
C TRP A 138 -7.92 3.38 -7.59
N SER A 139 -6.61 3.28 -7.34
CA SER A 139 -5.80 2.10 -7.68
C SER A 139 -6.14 0.89 -6.78
N LEU A 140 -6.54 1.14 -5.52
CA LEU A 140 -6.93 0.11 -4.56
C LEU A 140 -8.40 -0.32 -4.72
N LEU A 141 -9.25 0.57 -5.25
CA LEU A 141 -10.69 0.36 -5.43
C LEU A 141 -11.08 -0.99 -6.08
N PRO A 142 -10.44 -1.48 -7.16
CA PRO A 142 -10.80 -2.77 -7.76
C PRO A 142 -10.73 -3.94 -6.78
N TYR A 143 -9.70 -3.94 -5.92
CA TYR A 143 -9.50 -4.99 -4.92
C TYR A 143 -10.58 -4.94 -3.85
N PHE A 144 -11.03 -3.74 -3.47
CA PHE A 144 -12.06 -3.58 -2.44
C PHE A 144 -13.46 -3.92 -2.97
N LEU A 145 -13.71 -3.67 -4.25
CA LEU A 145 -14.92 -4.13 -4.93
C LEU A 145 -14.96 -5.65 -5.03
N GLU A 146 -13.84 -6.29 -5.39
CA GLU A 146 -13.73 -7.74 -5.53
C GLU A 146 -14.12 -8.48 -4.24
N ILE A 147 -13.74 -7.94 -3.09
CA ILE A 147 -14.00 -8.55 -1.78
C ILE A 147 -15.29 -8.03 -1.11
N GLY A 148 -16.06 -7.18 -1.82
CA GLY A 148 -17.29 -6.59 -1.30
C GLY A 148 -17.08 -5.68 -0.08
N LEU A 149 -15.90 -5.07 0.05
CA LEU A 149 -15.59 -4.13 1.12
C LEU A 149 -16.22 -2.75 0.89
N VAL A 150 -16.34 -2.35 -0.38
CA VAL A 150 -17.01 -1.11 -0.79
C VAL A 150 -17.99 -1.38 -1.92
N GLU A 151 -18.94 -0.47 -2.09
CA GLU A 151 -19.75 -0.39 -3.29
C GLU A 151 -19.06 0.45 -4.36
N LYS A 152 -19.48 0.25 -5.61
CA LYS A 152 -18.98 1.05 -6.74
C LYS A 152 -19.42 2.51 -6.56
N PRO A 153 -18.49 3.49 -6.60
CA PRO A 153 -18.84 4.90 -6.51
C PRO A 153 -19.83 5.31 -7.61
N SER A 154 -20.80 6.14 -7.27
CA SER A 154 -21.77 6.69 -8.25
C SER A 154 -21.15 7.75 -9.17
N ASP A 155 -20.16 8.47 -8.67
CA ASP A 155 -19.50 9.60 -9.33
C ASP A 155 -18.06 9.25 -9.70
N ASP A 156 -17.61 9.79 -10.84
CA ASP A 156 -16.28 9.51 -11.38
C ASP A 156 -15.24 10.57 -10.96
N TYR A 157 -14.98 10.70 -9.65
CA TYR A 157 -14.04 11.70 -9.09
C TYR A 157 -12.62 11.64 -9.66
N LEU A 158 -12.20 10.51 -10.23
CA LEU A 158 -10.91 10.36 -10.88
C LEU A 158 -10.81 11.17 -12.18
N ASN A 159 -11.91 11.24 -12.97
CA ASN A 159 -11.92 11.97 -14.23
C ASN A 159 -11.72 13.48 -14.04
N GLU A 160 -12.20 14.03 -12.92
CA GLU A 160 -12.03 15.45 -12.56
C GLU A 160 -10.56 15.88 -12.46
N LEU A 161 -9.64 14.94 -12.15
CA LEU A 161 -8.22 15.25 -12.04
C LEU A 161 -7.62 15.66 -13.40
N LEU A 162 -8.20 15.23 -14.52
CA LEU A 162 -7.73 15.62 -15.85
C LEU A 162 -7.96 17.11 -16.13
N ASP A 163 -9.03 17.69 -15.56
CA ASP A 163 -9.40 19.10 -15.75
C ASP A 163 -8.65 20.05 -14.80
N GLN A 164 -7.98 19.52 -13.77
CA GLN A 164 -7.21 20.31 -12.81
C GLN A 164 -5.86 20.77 -13.38
N PRO A 165 -5.27 21.87 -12.87
CA PRO A 165 -3.95 22.37 -13.30
C PRO A 165 -2.80 21.55 -12.70
N LEU A 166 -2.80 20.24 -12.94
CA LEU A 166 -1.79 19.29 -12.47
C LEU A 166 -0.65 19.16 -13.48
N ASN A 167 0.54 18.80 -12.99
CA ASN A 167 1.67 18.50 -13.87
C ASN A 167 1.40 17.29 -14.76
N ILE A 168 2.10 17.21 -15.89
CA ILE A 168 1.90 16.17 -16.90
C ILE A 168 2.14 14.75 -16.36
N HIS A 169 3.07 14.56 -15.42
CA HIS A 169 3.33 13.25 -14.82
C HIS A 169 2.12 12.72 -14.05
N ILE A 170 1.47 13.58 -13.26
CA ILE A 170 0.25 13.23 -12.53
C ILE A 170 -0.88 12.94 -13.53
N LYS A 171 -1.11 13.83 -14.50
CA LYS A 171 -2.18 13.64 -15.49
C LYS A 171 -2.00 12.36 -16.31
N LEU A 172 -0.77 12.02 -16.68
CA LEU A 172 -0.45 10.79 -17.37
C LEU A 172 -0.79 9.55 -16.53
N ASN A 173 -0.45 9.57 -15.23
CA ASN A 173 -0.85 8.49 -14.31
C ASN A 173 -2.37 8.35 -14.21
N VAL A 174 -3.10 9.48 -14.16
CA VAL A 174 -4.56 9.50 -14.14
C VAL A 174 -5.14 8.88 -15.42
N VAL A 175 -4.61 9.23 -16.61
CA VAL A 175 -5.06 8.65 -17.89
C VAL A 175 -4.93 7.14 -17.87
N TYR A 176 -3.75 6.60 -17.52
CA TYR A 176 -3.56 5.15 -17.53
C TYR A 176 -4.38 4.43 -16.47
N LEU A 177 -4.57 5.03 -15.29
CA LEU A 177 -5.44 4.48 -14.26
C LEU A 177 -6.90 4.44 -14.74
N ILE A 178 -7.41 5.50 -15.37
CA ILE A 178 -8.76 5.53 -15.96
C ILE A 178 -8.92 4.40 -16.98
N LEU A 179 -7.96 4.22 -17.88
CA LEU A 179 -8.02 3.17 -18.90
C LEU A 179 -8.01 1.76 -18.27
N GLU A 180 -7.13 1.53 -17.29
CA GLU A 180 -7.08 0.26 -16.56
C GLU A 180 -8.41 -0.03 -15.83
N LEU A 181 -8.96 0.96 -15.13
CA LEU A 181 -10.22 0.81 -14.41
C LEU A 181 -11.40 0.62 -15.36
N LYS A 182 -11.34 1.20 -16.57
CA LYS A 182 -12.33 0.98 -17.63
C LYS A 182 -12.25 -0.45 -18.17
N GLU A 183 -11.03 -0.96 -18.43
CA GLU A 183 -10.79 -2.35 -18.82
C GLU A 183 -11.33 -3.34 -17.77
N LYS A 184 -11.17 -3.02 -16.48
CA LYS A 184 -11.69 -3.82 -15.35
C LYS A 184 -13.20 -3.64 -15.10
N GLY A 185 -13.90 -2.77 -15.84
CA GLY A 185 -15.32 -2.48 -15.62
C GLY A 185 -15.63 -1.69 -14.34
N VAL A 186 -14.60 -1.18 -13.67
CA VAL A 186 -14.71 -0.40 -12.42
C VAL A 186 -15.30 0.97 -12.71
N ILE A 187 -14.86 1.64 -13.78
CA ILE A 187 -15.49 2.88 -14.26
C ILE A 187 -16.14 2.69 -15.62
N ASN A 188 -17.26 3.37 -15.82
CA ASN A 188 -18.02 3.28 -17.06
C ASN A 188 -17.87 4.54 -17.93
N LYS A 189 -17.82 5.71 -17.32
CA LYS A 189 -17.66 6.97 -18.04
C LYS A 189 -16.21 7.42 -17.95
N ILE A 190 -15.70 7.93 -19.06
CA ILE A 190 -14.35 8.46 -19.15
C ILE A 190 -14.39 9.86 -19.77
N ASN A 191 -13.57 10.77 -19.26
CA ASN A 191 -13.41 12.11 -19.81
C ASN A 191 -12.49 12.05 -21.05
N VAL A 192 -13.05 11.62 -22.18
CA VAL A 192 -12.32 11.50 -23.46
C VAL A 192 -11.66 12.82 -23.86
N LYS A 193 -12.32 13.95 -23.58
CA LYS A 193 -11.78 15.28 -23.86
C LYS A 193 -10.51 15.54 -23.05
N GLY A 194 -10.55 15.33 -21.73
CA GLY A 194 -9.39 15.47 -20.85
C GLY A 194 -8.25 14.54 -21.24
N ILE A 195 -8.54 13.29 -21.62
CA ILE A 195 -7.52 12.35 -22.12
C ILE A 195 -6.86 12.90 -23.41
N LYS A 196 -7.67 13.39 -24.37
CA LYS A 196 -7.15 14.01 -25.61
C LYS A 196 -6.24 15.20 -25.31
N GLU A 197 -6.63 16.06 -24.37
CA GLU A 197 -5.83 17.22 -23.96
C GLU A 197 -4.48 16.79 -23.35
N VAL A 198 -4.45 15.76 -22.49
CA VAL A 198 -3.20 15.21 -21.93
C VAL A 198 -2.31 14.62 -23.03
N MET A 199 -2.90 13.92 -23.99
CA MET A 199 -2.16 13.32 -25.11
C MET A 199 -1.54 14.34 -26.07
N GLN A 200 -2.05 15.59 -26.08
CA GLN A 200 -1.48 16.68 -26.87
C GLN A 200 -0.24 17.31 -26.24
N ASP A 201 0.08 16.98 -24.98
CA ASP A 201 1.32 17.45 -24.34
C ASP A 201 2.55 16.91 -25.12
N PRO A 202 3.52 17.77 -25.48
CA PRO A 202 4.70 17.34 -26.24
C PRO A 202 5.51 16.22 -25.57
N ASN A 203 5.44 16.11 -24.25
CA ASN A 203 6.17 15.11 -23.47
C ASN A 203 5.38 13.81 -23.28
N PHE A 204 4.10 13.75 -23.66
CA PHE A 204 3.22 12.61 -23.34
C PHE A 204 3.79 11.27 -23.79
N LYS A 205 4.27 11.19 -25.04
CA LYS A 205 4.83 9.95 -25.60
C LYS A 205 6.13 9.55 -24.89
N THR A 206 7.05 10.49 -24.75
CA THR A 206 8.35 10.27 -24.08
C THR A 206 8.16 9.81 -22.63
N LEU A 207 7.25 10.45 -21.89
CA LEU A 207 6.95 10.08 -20.51
C LEU A 207 6.23 8.73 -20.42
N SER A 208 5.33 8.43 -21.36
CA SER A 208 4.68 7.13 -21.41
C SER A 208 5.70 6.01 -21.59
N GLU A 209 6.64 6.18 -22.52
CA GLU A 209 7.72 5.22 -22.76
C GLU A 209 8.66 5.10 -21.55
N ALA A 210 9.01 6.21 -20.91
CA ALA A 210 9.83 6.22 -19.70
C ALA A 210 9.17 5.52 -18.50
N TYR A 211 7.84 5.52 -18.43
CA TYR A 211 7.06 4.83 -17.39
C TYR A 211 6.58 3.44 -17.82
N GLU A 212 7.12 2.91 -18.93
CA GLU A 212 6.79 1.59 -19.46
C GLU A 212 5.28 1.42 -19.74
N LYS A 213 4.62 2.50 -20.14
CA LYS A 213 3.21 2.53 -20.52
C LYS A 213 3.04 2.53 -22.04
N ASP A 214 2.08 1.75 -22.52
CA ASP A 214 1.76 1.70 -23.95
C ASP A 214 0.83 2.85 -24.36
N TRP A 215 1.42 3.95 -24.84
CA TRP A 215 0.68 5.12 -25.32
C TRP A 215 -0.26 4.82 -26.48
N ARG A 216 -0.02 3.73 -27.24
CA ARG A 216 -0.91 3.33 -28.34
C ARG A 216 -2.26 2.88 -27.83
N LYS A 217 -2.34 2.28 -26.64
CA LYS A 217 -3.61 1.94 -26.00
C LYS A 217 -4.46 3.18 -25.76
N ALA A 218 -3.85 4.24 -25.25
CA ALA A 218 -4.55 5.51 -25.03
C ALA A 218 -5.10 6.08 -26.35
N ALA A 219 -4.29 6.04 -27.42
CA ALA A 219 -4.72 6.46 -28.75
C ALA A 219 -5.89 5.62 -29.31
N GLN A 220 -5.77 4.30 -29.28
CA GLN A 220 -6.81 3.38 -29.75
C GLN A 220 -8.13 3.58 -29.00
N TYR A 221 -8.07 3.78 -27.68
CA TYR A 221 -9.26 4.04 -26.87
C TYR A 221 -9.96 5.33 -27.29
N VAL A 222 -9.20 6.40 -27.46
CA VAL A 222 -9.71 7.72 -27.86
C VAL A 222 -10.30 7.69 -29.27
N GLU A 223 -9.75 6.89 -30.17
CA GLU A 223 -10.26 6.67 -31.53
C GLU A 223 -11.55 5.84 -31.52
N SER A 224 -11.65 4.81 -30.67
CA SER A 224 -12.81 3.89 -30.61
C SER A 224 -14.12 4.51 -30.10
N ILE A 225 -14.06 5.69 -29.49
CA ILE A 225 -15.22 6.39 -28.89
C ILE A 225 -15.72 7.53 -29.81
N ASN A 226 -14.98 7.87 -30.88
CA ASN A 226 -15.44 8.80 -31.91
C ASN A 226 -16.19 8.06 -33.02
#